data_AF-A0A1E7EQJ3-F1
#
_entry.id   AF-A0A1E7EQJ3-F1
#
_cell.length_a   1.000
_cell.length_b   1.000
_cell.length_c   1.000
_cell.angle_alpha   90.00
_cell.angle_beta   90.00
_cell.angle_gamma   90.00
#
_symmetry.space_group_name_H-M   'P 1'
#
loop_
_entity.id
_entity.type
_entity.pdbx_description
1 polymer ?
#
loop_
_entity_poly.entity_id
_entity_poly.type
_entity_poly.pdbx_seq_one_letter_code
_entity_poly.pdbx_strand_id
1 'polypeptide(L)' 'KPKDRPKRPLSAYNIFFKEERNRILNNNDSNKTDDIDSTISFESLAKIIGQRWQELDAISMAIYKSKANIDMNRY' A
#
# COMPACT_ATOMS: atom_id res chain seq x y z
N LYS A 1 4.09 25.84 -14.04
CA LYS A 1 4.30 24.44 -13.60
C LYS A 1 3.32 23.56 -14.37
N PRO A 2 3.76 22.49 -15.07
CA PRO A 2 2.83 21.62 -15.80
C PRO A 2 1.93 20.87 -14.81
N LYS A 3 0.66 20.68 -15.21
CA LYS A 3 -0.48 20.35 -14.34
C LYS A 3 -0.60 18.86 -14.00
N ASP A 4 0.21 18.01 -14.63
CA ASP A 4 0.03 16.55 -14.67
C ASP A 4 1.01 15.75 -13.79
N ARG A 5 1.86 16.41 -13.01
CA ARG A 5 2.79 15.74 -12.08
C ARG A 5 2.21 15.71 -10.66
N PRO A 6 2.30 14.56 -9.95
CA PRO A 6 1.73 14.46 -8.61
C PRO A 6 2.42 15.49 -7.69
N LYS A 7 1.67 16.02 -6.70
CA LYS A 7 2.15 17.17 -5.91
C LYS A 7 3.29 16.83 -4.96
N ARG A 8 3.50 15.55 -4.60
CA ARG A 8 4.48 15.06 -3.62
C ARG A 8 4.90 13.62 -3.92
N PRO A 9 6.15 13.22 -3.63
CA PRO A 9 6.57 11.83 -3.69
C PRO A 9 5.89 10.95 -2.65
N LEU A 10 5.76 9.66 -2.96
CA LEU A 10 5.20 8.69 -2.04
C LEU A 10 6.23 8.33 -0.96
N SER A 11 5.77 8.25 0.29
CA SER A 11 6.58 7.69 1.37
C SER A 11 6.73 6.18 1.23
N ALA A 12 7.75 5.62 1.88
CA ALA A 12 7.97 4.16 1.95
C ALA A 12 6.70 3.42 2.42
N TYR A 13 6.01 4.00 3.41
CA TYR A 13 4.75 3.47 3.93
C TYR A 13 3.64 3.49 2.87
N ASN A 14 3.48 4.57 2.09
CA ASN A 14 2.43 4.64 1.07
C ASN A 14 2.65 3.61 -0.05
N ILE A 15 3.90 3.35 -0.41
CA ILE A 15 4.26 2.33 -1.39
C ILE A 15 3.91 0.94 -0.85
N PHE A 16 4.34 0.64 0.39
CA PHE A 16 3.98 -0.60 1.07
C PHE A 16 2.46 -0.79 1.18
N PHE A 17 1.74 0.25 1.61
CA PHE A 17 0.31 0.22 1.79
C PHE A 17 -0.42 -0.14 0.49
N LYS A 18 0.01 0.43 -0.63
CA LYS A 18 -0.58 0.14 -1.95
C LYS A 18 -0.35 -1.30 -2.35
N GLU A 19 0.87 -1.82 -2.19
CA GLU A 19 1.19 -3.22 -2.51
C GLU A 19 0.39 -4.19 -1.63
N GLU A 20 0.35 -3.95 -0.32
CA GLU A 20 -0.27 -4.85 0.64
C GLU A 20 -1.80 -4.81 0.56
N ARG A 21 -2.40 -3.64 0.31
CA ARG A 21 -3.82 -3.51 -0.01
C ARG A 21 -4.19 -4.34 -1.22
N ASN A 22 -3.43 -4.24 -2.31
CA ASN A 22 -3.69 -5.00 -3.52
C ASN A 22 -3.57 -6.51 -3.27
N ARG A 23 -2.58 -6.94 -2.48
CA ARG A 23 -2.44 -8.35 -2.08
C ARG A 23 -3.67 -8.85 -1.31
N ILE A 24 -4.16 -8.08 -0.33
CA ILE A 24 -5.34 -8.46 0.45
C ILE A 24 -6.58 -8.49 -0.43
N LEU A 25 -6.81 -7.47 -1.27
CA LEU A 25 -7.97 -7.43 -2.15
C LEU A 25 -7.96 -8.57 -3.18
N ASN A 26 -6.83 -8.84 -3.82
CA ASN A 26 -6.69 -9.94 -4.80
C ASN A 26 -6.91 -11.32 -4.17
N ASN A 27 -6.49 -11.52 -2.91
CA ASN A 27 -6.72 -12.77 -2.19
C ASN A 27 -8.21 -12.98 -1.81
N ASN A 28 -8.99 -11.90 -1.68
CA ASN A 28 -10.42 -11.99 -1.37
C ASN A 28 -11.30 -12.12 -2.62
N ASP A 29 -10.82 -11.65 -3.78
CA ASP A 29 -11.55 -11.78 -5.06
C ASP A 29 -11.79 -13.25 -5.48
N SER A 30 -10.96 -14.19 -5.00
CA SER A 30 -11.14 -15.63 -5.28
C SER A 30 -12.35 -16.27 -4.58
N ASN A 31 -12.93 -15.59 -3.58
CA ASN A 31 -14.07 -16.07 -2.78
C ASN A 31 -15.33 -15.22 -2.94
N LYS A 32 -15.45 -14.45 -4.04
CA LYS A 32 -16.67 -13.71 -4.35
C LYS A 32 -17.81 -14.66 -4.70
N THR A 33 -18.54 -15.12 -3.70
CA THR A 33 -19.97 -15.41 -3.82
C THR A 33 -20.70 -14.07 -3.91
N ASP A 34 -21.73 -13.97 -4.75
CA ASP A 34 -22.43 -12.74 -5.16
C ASP A 34 -23.16 -11.95 -4.04
N ASP A 35 -22.80 -12.15 -2.77
CA ASP A 35 -23.38 -11.45 -1.63
C ASP A 35 -22.62 -10.15 -1.30
N ILE A 36 -23.38 -9.07 -1.41
CA ILE A 36 -23.01 -7.66 -1.55
C ILE A 36 -22.26 -7.00 -0.36
N ASP A 37 -21.87 -7.74 0.68
CA ASP A 37 -21.34 -7.15 1.93
C ASP A 37 -19.97 -7.66 2.40
N SER A 38 -19.29 -8.51 1.62
CA SER A 38 -17.97 -9.05 2.01
C SER A 38 -16.77 -8.12 1.69
N THR A 39 -17.04 -6.85 1.38
CA THR A 39 -15.98 -5.87 1.10
C THR A 39 -15.29 -5.47 2.40
N ILE A 40 -14.04 -5.91 2.62
CA ILE A 40 -13.25 -5.50 3.79
C ILE A 40 -13.21 -3.96 3.85
N SER A 41 -13.68 -3.41 4.97
CA SER A 41 -13.72 -1.96 5.17
C SER A 41 -12.31 -1.36 5.08
N PHE A 42 -12.22 -0.13 4.56
CA PHE A 42 -10.94 0.58 4.47
C PHE A 42 -10.26 0.70 5.84
N GLU A 43 -11.03 0.88 6.91
CA GLU A 43 -10.52 0.96 8.27
C GLU A 43 -9.86 -0.35 8.72
N SER A 44 -10.50 -1.49 8.46
CA SER A 44 -9.94 -2.81 8.78
C SER A 44 -8.66 -3.06 7.98
N LEU A 45 -8.65 -2.73 6.69
CA LEU A 45 -7.43 -2.81 5.87
C LEU A 45 -6.31 -1.93 6.43
N ALA A 46 -6.62 -0.69 6.79
CA ALA A 46 -5.62 0.24 7.31
C ALA A 46 -5.01 -0.24 8.63
N LYS A 47 -5.82 -0.83 9.53
CA LYS A 47 -5.35 -1.43 10.78
C LYS A 47 -4.40 -2.61 10.51
N ILE A 48 -4.79 -3.56 9.65
CA ILE A 48 -3.99 -4.74 9.31
C ILE A 48 -2.65 -4.34 8.68
N ILE A 49 -2.69 -3.45 7.67
CA ILE A 49 -1.50 -3.01 6.96
C ILE A 49 -0.58 -2.21 7.89
N GLY A 50 -1.14 -1.35 8.75
CA GLY A 50 -0.39 -0.60 9.75
C GLY A 50 0.39 -1.51 10.71
N GLN A 51 -0.25 -2.58 11.19
CA GLN A 51 0.40 -3.58 12.03
C GLN A 51 1.55 -4.29 11.28
N ARG A 52 1.29 -4.77 10.05
CA ARG A 52 2.31 -5.43 9.22
C ARG A 52 3.51 -4.54 8.92
N TRP A 53 3.29 -3.23 8.79
CA TRP A 53 4.38 -2.27 8.62
C TRP A 53 5.27 -2.17 9.87
N GLN A 54 4.70 -2.28 11.07
CA GLN A 54 5.45 -2.28 12.32
C GLN A 54 6.23 -3.58 12.53
N GLU A 55 5.68 -4.70 12.06
CA GLU A 55 6.32 -6.03 12.12
C GLU A 55 7.35 -6.26 11.00
N LEU A 56 7.47 -5.32 10.05
CA LEU A 56 8.34 -5.45 8.90
C LEU A 56 9.82 -5.49 9.35
N ASP A 57 10.58 -6.44 8.80
CA ASP A 57 12.01 -6.54 9.11
C ASP A 57 12.80 -5.37 8.51
N ALA A 58 14.00 -5.15 9.04
CA ALA A 58 14.85 -4.03 8.64
C ALA A 58 15.24 -4.07 7.15
N ILE A 59 15.37 -5.26 6.54
CA ILE A 59 15.75 -5.43 5.13
C ILE A 59 14.57 -5.03 4.25
N SER A 60 13.37 -5.57 4.52
CA SER A 60 12.16 -5.19 3.80
C SER A 60 11.89 -3.69 3.93
N MET A 61 12.09 -3.12 5.13
CA MET A 61 11.88 -1.69 5.34
C MET A 61 12.89 -0.85 4.54
N ALA A 62 14.15 -1.29 4.43
CA ALA A 62 15.16 -0.65 3.60
C ALA A 62 14.78 -0.68 2.11
N ILE A 63 14.21 -1.78 1.62
CA ILE A 63 13.71 -1.89 0.23
C ILE A 63 12.63 -0.83 -0.03
N TYR A 64 11.65 -0.69 0.87
CA TYR A 64 10.59 0.31 0.71
C TYR A 64 11.10 1.75 0.82
N LYS A 65 12.08 2.00 1.70
CA LYS A 65 12.79 3.30 1.77
C LYS A 65 13.53 3.61 0.47
N SER A 66 14.21 2.62 -0.12
CA SER A 66 14.88 2.77 -1.42
C SER A 66 13.89 3.05 -2.54
N LYS A 67 12.77 2.33 -2.60
CA LYS A 67 11.67 2.59 -3.56
C LYS A 67 11.14 4.02 -3.44
N ALA A 68 10.92 4.49 -2.22
CA ALA A 68 10.47 5.86 -1.96
C ALA A 68 11.52 6.92 -2.36
N ASN A 69 12.80 6.64 -2.15
CA ASN A 69 13.88 7.53 -2.55
C ASN A 69 13.99 7.64 -4.09
N ILE A 70 13.82 6.52 -4.79
CA ILE A 70 13.73 6.52 -6.25
C ILE A 70 12.52 7.32 -6.73
N ASP A 71 11.35 7.14 -6.09
CA ASP A 71 10.15 7.91 -6.40
C ASP A 71 10.39 9.41 -6.16
N MET A 72 11.07 9.78 -5.07
CA MET A 72 11.44 11.16 -4.76
C MET A 72 12.29 11.82 -5.85
N ASN A 73 13.24 11.10 -6.45
CA ASN A 73 14.05 11.63 -7.56
C ASN A 73 13.26 11.82 -8.88
N ARG A 74 12.05 11.25 -8.97
CA ARG A 74 11.17 11.39 -10.14
C ARG A 74 10.33 12.69 -10.10
N TYR A 75 10.29 13.39 -8.96
CA TYR A 75 9.50 14.63 -8.75
C TYR A 75 10.30 15.92 -8.91
#